data_AF-A0A2M9LTC4-F1
#
_entry.id   AF-A0A2M9LTC4-F1
#
_cell.length_a   1.000
_cell.length_b   1.000
_cell.length_c   1.000
_cell.angle_alpha   90.00
_cell.angle_beta   90.00
_cell.angle_gamma   90.00
#
_symmetry.space_group_name_H-M   'P 1'
#
loop_
_entity.id
_entity.type
_entity.pdbx_description
1 polymer ?
#
loop_
_entity_poly.entity_id
_entity_poly.type
_entity_poly.pdbx_seq_one_letter_code
_entity_poly.pdbx_strand_id
1 'polypeptide(L)'
;MSTESIGRALRTLRIASGLTGSTVARRASMSAGKLSKIENGRTLPTVQDVDLVLSAVGVSEAVKGEFLATARTEVTEATAWRLLRRMGPWKHQNTIKAIEATTVRLRLFQGQLIPGLLQTPEYASAVFSLPPALPEPTRARTVAARLERQATLYEAGRSFHFLICEHVLRWLVCKPAVMALQLDRLVSLARLPRVRIGIVPQNGRMPDFPMNCFSLHDDRLVIAETFHAEYTTRDPKDVGTYIETFDRFSHIALYGDLMRAAVEEIRDDFLRERETG
;
A
#
# COMPACT_ATOMS: atom_id res chain seq x y z
N MET A 1 9.26 21.97 23.07
CA MET A 1 10.41 21.16 23.54
C MET A 1 11.03 20.49 22.32
N SER A 2 12.35 20.61 22.19
CA SER A 2 13.14 20.11 21.06
C SER A 2 12.96 18.62 20.81
N THR A 3 13.08 18.24 19.53
CA THR A 3 12.84 16.94 18.89
C THR A 3 13.65 15.76 19.45
N GLU A 4 13.38 15.36 20.68
CA GLU A 4 13.74 14.04 21.18
C GLU A 4 12.65 13.04 20.78
N SER A 5 12.99 12.10 19.89
CA SER A 5 12.09 11.02 19.46
C SER A 5 11.40 10.39 20.67
N ILE A 6 10.09 10.19 20.59
CA ILE A 6 9.26 9.58 21.66
C ILE A 6 9.88 8.33 22.29
N GLY A 7 10.65 7.54 21.54
CA GLY A 7 11.41 6.39 22.05
C GLY A 7 12.47 6.77 23.10
N ARG A 8 13.20 7.86 22.90
CA ARG A 8 14.17 8.39 23.89
C ARG A 8 13.44 8.86 25.15
N ALA A 9 12.30 9.53 25.00
CA ALA A 9 11.50 9.96 26.14
C ALA A 9 10.95 8.77 26.95
N LEU A 10 10.46 7.71 26.27
CA LEU A 10 10.07 6.45 26.93
C LEU A 10 11.25 5.79 27.67
N ARG A 11 12.45 5.79 27.07
CA ARG A 11 13.66 5.27 27.73
C ARG A 11 13.99 6.06 28.99
N THR A 12 13.90 7.38 28.94
CA THR A 12 14.16 8.26 30.10
C THR A 12 13.17 7.95 31.23
N LEU A 13 11.88 7.84 30.92
CA LEU A 13 10.85 7.47 31.91
C LEU A 13 11.12 6.09 32.52
N ARG A 14 11.49 5.10 31.70
CA ARG A 14 11.87 3.78 32.22
C ARG A 14 13.05 3.87 33.17
N ILE A 15 14.12 4.56 32.79
CA ILE A 15 15.32 4.71 33.65
C ILE A 15 14.95 5.40 34.97
N ALA A 16 14.15 6.47 34.92
CA ALA A 16 13.67 7.17 36.10
C ALA A 16 12.81 6.29 37.03
N SER A 17 12.05 5.34 36.47
CA SER A 17 11.25 4.37 37.26
C SER A 17 12.06 3.25 37.92
N GLY A 18 13.37 3.13 37.61
CA GLY A 18 14.22 2.04 38.10
C GLY A 18 13.93 0.67 37.48
N LEU A 19 13.01 0.58 36.51
CA LEU A 19 12.63 -0.69 35.88
C LEU A 19 13.64 -1.10 34.80
N THR A 20 13.97 -2.40 34.78
CA THR A 20 14.78 -2.98 33.71
C THR A 20 13.99 -3.05 32.40
N GLY A 21 14.69 -2.97 31.27
CA GLY A 21 14.06 -3.12 29.95
C GLY A 21 13.32 -4.46 29.79
N SER A 22 13.87 -5.55 30.35
CA SER A 22 13.19 -6.87 30.35
C SER A 22 11.89 -6.86 31.16
N THR A 23 11.85 -6.13 32.29
CA THR A 23 10.65 -6.02 33.13
C THR A 23 9.55 -5.22 32.43
N VAL A 24 9.90 -4.05 31.85
CA VAL A 24 8.94 -3.24 31.11
C VAL A 24 8.43 -3.97 29.86
N ALA A 25 9.32 -4.63 29.11
CA ALA A 25 8.92 -5.41 27.93
C ALA A 25 7.90 -6.50 28.28
N ARG A 26 8.15 -7.24 29.37
CA ARG A 26 7.23 -8.27 29.87
C ARG A 26 5.88 -7.67 30.28
N ARG A 27 5.88 -6.58 31.05
CA ARG A 27 4.65 -5.89 31.50
C ARG A 27 3.86 -5.31 30.33
N ALA A 28 4.55 -4.81 29.31
CA ALA A 28 3.97 -4.24 28.10
C ALA A 28 3.65 -5.31 27.03
N SER A 29 3.74 -6.60 27.36
CA SER A 29 3.46 -7.73 26.45
C SER A 29 4.21 -7.64 25.10
N MET A 30 5.47 -7.21 25.13
CA MET A 30 6.32 -7.09 23.94
C MET A 30 7.70 -7.71 24.15
N SER A 31 8.40 -8.03 23.06
CA SER A 31 9.75 -8.56 23.17
C SER A 31 10.74 -7.48 23.64
N ALA A 32 11.73 -7.88 24.45
CA ALA A 32 12.79 -6.96 24.90
C ALA A 32 13.56 -6.34 23.72
N GLY A 33 13.69 -7.08 22.61
CA GLY A 33 14.27 -6.58 21.36
C GLY A 33 13.42 -5.49 20.70
N LYS A 34 12.08 -5.61 20.73
CA LYS A 34 11.17 -4.57 20.22
C LYS A 34 11.26 -3.31 21.09
N LEU A 35 11.18 -3.45 22.42
CA LEU A 35 11.32 -2.31 23.34
C LEU A 35 12.67 -1.60 23.16
N SER A 36 13.77 -2.35 23.07
CA SER A 36 15.11 -1.78 22.85
C SER A 36 15.22 -1.00 21.55
N LYS A 37 14.65 -1.52 20.44
CA LYS A 37 14.64 -0.80 19.16
C LYS A 37 13.83 0.48 19.23
N ILE A 38 12.70 0.47 19.95
CA ILE A 38 11.87 1.66 20.19
C ILE A 38 12.66 2.70 20.99
N GLU A 39 13.22 2.30 22.15
CA GLU A 39 13.96 3.19 23.05
C GLU A 39 15.20 3.83 22.41
N ASN A 40 15.81 3.15 21.44
CA ASN A 40 16.96 3.63 20.70
C ASN A 40 16.59 4.33 19.37
N GLY A 41 15.30 4.56 19.11
CA GLY A 41 14.83 5.22 17.89
C GLY A 41 15.07 4.43 16.59
N ARG A 42 15.36 3.12 16.69
CA ARG A 42 15.55 2.22 15.54
C ARG A 42 14.21 1.71 14.98
N THR A 43 13.13 1.84 15.72
CA THR A 43 11.77 1.50 15.28
C THR A 43 10.81 2.54 15.84
N LEU A 44 9.93 3.08 14.99
CA LEU A 44 8.92 4.02 15.47
C LEU A 44 7.84 3.24 16.24
N PRO A 45 7.52 3.59 17.49
CA PRO A 45 6.45 2.93 18.22
C PRO A 45 5.07 3.30 17.63
N THR A 46 4.12 2.38 17.72
CA THR A 46 2.70 2.70 17.51
C THR A 46 2.14 3.44 18.73
N VAL A 47 0.98 4.09 18.61
CA VAL A 47 0.29 4.71 19.77
C VAL A 47 0.00 3.66 20.84
N GLN A 48 -0.32 2.41 20.44
CA GLN A 48 -0.51 1.29 21.35
C GLN A 48 0.79 0.87 22.04
N ASP A 49 1.93 0.85 21.33
CA ASP A 49 3.22 0.57 21.96
C ASP A 49 3.57 1.62 23.02
N VAL A 50 3.29 2.90 22.74
CA VAL A 50 3.49 4.01 23.71
C VAL A 50 2.58 3.81 24.93
N ASP A 51 1.29 3.53 24.71
CA ASP A 51 0.32 3.26 25.77
C ASP A 51 0.74 2.12 26.71
N LEU A 52 1.15 0.99 26.12
CA LEU A 52 1.58 -0.20 26.84
C LEU A 52 2.86 0.04 27.64
N VAL A 53 3.84 0.75 27.07
CA VAL A 53 5.09 1.07 27.78
C VAL A 53 4.83 2.04 28.94
N LEU A 54 4.04 3.09 28.73
CA LEU A 54 3.71 4.05 29.79
C LEU A 54 2.92 3.39 30.92
N SER A 55 1.97 2.51 30.59
CA SER A 55 1.22 1.73 31.57
C SER A 55 2.13 0.77 32.34
N ALA A 56 3.09 0.14 31.67
CA ALA A 56 4.07 -0.76 32.29
C ALA A 56 5.05 -0.04 33.23
N VAL A 57 5.40 1.21 32.91
CA VAL A 57 6.22 2.10 33.72
C VAL A 57 5.43 2.67 34.91
N GLY A 58 4.11 2.83 34.76
CA GLY A 58 3.22 3.30 35.82
C GLY A 58 3.19 4.83 35.97
N VAL A 59 3.28 5.56 34.85
CA VAL A 59 3.12 7.02 34.87
C VAL A 59 1.66 7.44 35.15
N SER A 60 1.45 8.68 35.58
CA SER A 60 0.10 9.22 35.77
C SER A 60 -0.66 9.38 34.45
N GLU A 61 -1.99 9.34 34.51
CA GLU A 61 -2.85 9.51 33.32
C GLU A 61 -2.66 10.86 32.63
N ALA A 62 -2.29 11.91 33.35
CA ALA A 62 -1.98 13.22 32.77
C ALA A 62 -0.74 13.16 31.86
N VAL A 63 0.37 12.60 32.37
CA VAL A 63 1.61 12.40 31.60
C VAL A 63 1.37 11.44 30.44
N LYS A 64 0.60 10.38 30.68
CA LYS A 64 0.19 9.44 29.65
C LYS A 64 -0.59 10.12 28.53
N GLY A 65 -1.51 11.01 28.87
CA GLY A 65 -2.29 11.82 27.93
C GLY A 65 -1.41 12.70 27.03
N GLU A 66 -0.42 13.38 27.59
CA GLU A 66 0.51 14.22 26.82
C GLU A 66 1.37 13.40 25.85
N PHE A 67 1.88 12.26 26.30
CA PHE A 67 2.65 11.36 25.45
C PHE A 67 1.80 10.71 24.38
N LEU A 68 0.55 10.35 24.67
CA LEU A 68 -0.37 9.80 23.68
C LEU A 68 -0.82 10.85 22.67
N ALA A 69 -1.03 12.11 23.09
CA ALA A 69 -1.28 13.22 22.18
C ALA A 69 -0.08 13.45 21.26
N THR A 70 1.13 13.49 21.81
CA THR A 70 2.38 13.61 21.04
C THR A 70 2.58 12.42 20.11
N ALA A 71 2.35 11.18 20.59
CA ALA A 71 2.41 9.97 19.78
C ALA A 71 1.36 10.01 18.66
N ARG A 72 0.15 10.51 18.92
CA ARG A 72 -0.89 10.66 17.90
C ARG A 72 -0.51 11.74 16.90
N THR A 73 0.06 12.87 17.30
CA THR A 73 0.53 13.90 16.38
C THR A 73 1.73 13.39 15.57
N GLU A 74 2.73 12.78 16.20
CA GLU A 74 3.88 12.19 15.50
C GLU A 74 3.50 10.99 14.64
N VAL A 75 2.54 10.15 15.05
CA VAL A 75 2.04 9.05 14.23
C VAL A 75 1.13 9.57 13.14
N THR A 76 0.29 10.58 13.35
CA THR A 76 -0.57 11.17 12.31
C THR A 76 0.26 11.99 11.33
N GLU A 77 1.25 12.75 11.79
CA GLU A 77 2.23 13.44 10.97
C GLU A 77 3.19 12.47 10.32
N ALA A 78 3.66 11.39 10.97
CA ALA A 78 4.48 10.36 10.31
C ALA A 78 3.64 9.46 9.40
N THR A 79 2.35 9.31 9.63
CA THR A 79 1.41 8.56 8.78
C THR A 79 1.04 9.42 7.59
N ALA A 80 0.73 10.70 7.78
CA ALA A 80 0.61 11.69 6.71
C ALA A 80 1.94 11.83 5.96
N TRP A 81 3.09 11.94 6.61
CA TRP A 81 4.42 11.97 5.98
C TRP A 81 4.84 10.64 5.36
N ARG A 82 4.33 9.49 5.81
CA ARG A 82 4.55 8.18 5.16
C ARG A 82 3.62 7.96 3.98
N LEU A 83 2.36 8.38 4.08
CA LEU A 83 1.40 8.47 2.98
C LEU A 83 1.93 9.44 1.91
N LEU A 84 2.38 10.63 2.31
CA LEU A 84 3.01 11.65 1.46
C LEU A 84 4.37 11.17 0.91
N ARG A 85 5.24 10.50 1.69
CA ARG A 85 6.48 9.87 1.18
C ARG A 85 6.23 8.74 0.19
N ARG A 86 5.16 7.95 0.37
CA ARG A 86 4.76 6.87 -0.55
C ARG A 86 4.16 7.41 -1.82
N MET A 87 3.45 8.52 -1.70
CA MET A 87 2.95 9.29 -2.82
C MET A 87 4.02 10.25 -3.41
N GLY A 88 5.29 10.17 -2.98
CA GLY A 88 6.50 10.74 -3.64
C GLY A 88 7.39 11.60 -2.71
N PRO A 89 8.75 11.57 -2.79
CA PRO A 89 9.59 11.10 -3.90
C PRO A 89 10.84 10.23 -3.55
N TRP A 90 11.26 9.47 -4.55
CA TRP A 90 12.64 9.05 -4.86
C TRP A 90 13.27 7.86 -4.10
N LYS A 91 13.36 7.84 -2.76
CA LYS A 91 14.13 6.78 -2.07
C LYS A 91 13.47 5.40 -2.12
N HIS A 92 12.15 5.34 -1.97
CA HIS A 92 11.41 4.09 -2.09
C HIS A 92 11.26 3.65 -3.55
N GLN A 93 11.21 4.60 -4.50
CA GLN A 93 11.29 4.29 -5.92
C GLN A 93 12.62 3.63 -6.31
N ASN A 94 13.76 4.04 -5.77
CA ASN A 94 15.01 3.35 -6.07
C ASN A 94 15.05 1.94 -5.46
N THR A 95 14.46 1.72 -4.29
CA THR A 95 14.32 0.38 -3.70
C THR A 95 13.36 -0.50 -4.52
N ILE A 96 12.18 0.02 -4.88
CA ILE A 96 11.24 -0.66 -5.77
C ILE A 96 11.89 -0.88 -7.14
N LYS A 97 12.55 0.11 -7.74
CA LYS A 97 13.27 -0.02 -9.02
C LYS A 97 14.38 -1.06 -8.93
N ALA A 98 15.10 -1.17 -7.82
CA ALA A 98 16.12 -2.21 -7.63
C ALA A 98 15.50 -3.61 -7.50
N ILE A 99 14.36 -3.72 -6.82
CA ILE A 99 13.59 -4.96 -6.72
C ILE A 99 13.02 -5.33 -8.10
N GLU A 100 12.35 -4.40 -8.78
CA GLU A 100 11.79 -4.55 -10.12
C GLU A 100 12.87 -4.83 -11.16
N ALA A 101 14.05 -4.21 -11.04
CA ALA A 101 15.20 -4.44 -11.93
C ALA A 101 15.56 -5.94 -11.99
N THR A 102 15.42 -6.62 -10.85
CA THR A 102 15.71 -8.05 -10.71
C THR A 102 14.46 -8.94 -10.80
N THR A 103 13.26 -8.35 -10.89
CA THR A 103 11.99 -9.09 -10.99
C THR A 103 11.74 -9.50 -12.43
N VAL A 104 11.51 -10.79 -12.66
CA VAL A 104 11.16 -11.36 -13.98
C VAL A 104 9.65 -11.48 -14.12
N ARG A 105 8.95 -11.86 -13.05
CA ARG A 105 7.50 -11.99 -12.99
C ARG A 105 6.92 -11.16 -11.86
N LEU A 106 6.12 -10.16 -12.20
CA LEU A 106 5.33 -9.38 -11.25
C LEU A 106 3.88 -9.86 -11.27
N ARG A 107 3.37 -10.34 -10.14
CA ARG A 107 1.93 -10.55 -9.93
C ARG A 107 1.41 -9.51 -8.95
N LEU A 108 0.23 -8.96 -9.19
CA LEU A 108 -0.28 -7.85 -8.40
C LEU A 108 -1.79 -7.98 -8.23
N PHE A 109 -2.25 -8.04 -6.99
CA PHE A 109 -3.66 -8.09 -6.61
C PHE A 109 -4.13 -6.70 -6.14
N GLN A 110 -5.16 -6.15 -6.77
CA GLN A 110 -5.77 -4.86 -6.40
C GLN A 110 -7.26 -5.00 -6.10
N GLY A 111 -7.61 -4.60 -4.87
CA GLY A 111 -8.99 -4.42 -4.43
C GLY A 111 -9.36 -2.96 -4.13
N GLN A 112 -8.48 -1.99 -4.40
CA GLN A 112 -8.72 -0.59 -4.01
C GLN A 112 -8.63 0.38 -5.18
N LEU A 113 -7.59 0.25 -6.02
CA LEU A 113 -7.33 1.16 -7.13
C LEU A 113 -6.79 0.40 -8.33
N ILE A 114 -6.92 0.97 -9.52
CA ILE A 114 -6.29 0.39 -10.71
C ILE A 114 -4.78 0.35 -10.49
N PRO A 115 -4.06 -0.75 -10.79
CA PRO A 115 -2.61 -0.85 -10.57
C PRO A 115 -1.86 0.33 -11.20
N GLY A 116 -0.94 0.95 -10.47
CA GLY A 116 -0.25 2.16 -10.93
C GLY A 116 0.50 2.03 -12.26
N LEU A 117 0.92 0.82 -12.64
CA LEU A 117 1.54 0.54 -13.95
C LEU A 117 0.54 0.61 -15.11
N LEU A 118 -0.76 0.50 -14.83
CA LEU A 118 -1.83 0.50 -15.83
C LEU A 118 -2.58 1.85 -15.89
N GLN A 119 -2.21 2.81 -15.04
CA GLN A 119 -2.94 4.07 -14.92
C GLN A 119 -2.65 5.06 -16.05
N THR A 120 -3.63 5.85 -16.45
CA THR A 120 -3.44 7.06 -17.25
C THR A 120 -2.89 8.20 -16.37
N PRO A 121 -2.23 9.22 -16.96
CA PRO A 121 -1.77 10.38 -16.21
C PRO A 121 -2.88 11.05 -15.39
N GLU A 122 -4.07 11.18 -15.98
CA GLU A 122 -5.23 11.85 -15.40
C GLU A 122 -5.80 11.06 -14.22
N TYR A 123 -5.93 9.73 -14.36
CA TYR A 123 -6.36 8.87 -13.26
C TYR A 123 -5.33 8.87 -12.12
N ALA A 124 -4.04 8.78 -12.44
CA ALA A 124 -2.97 8.84 -11.44
C ALA A 124 -2.99 10.16 -10.67
N SER A 125 -3.17 11.29 -11.38
CA SER A 125 -3.31 12.61 -10.76
C SER A 125 -4.53 12.69 -9.84
N ALA A 126 -5.68 12.14 -10.25
CA ALA A 126 -6.88 12.10 -9.43
C ALA A 126 -6.67 11.27 -8.15
N VAL A 127 -6.06 10.09 -8.24
CA VAL A 127 -5.68 9.26 -7.08
C VAL A 127 -4.84 10.06 -6.08
N PHE A 128 -3.80 10.76 -6.57
CA PHE A 128 -2.93 11.57 -5.72
C PHE A 128 -3.57 12.86 -5.20
N SER A 129 -4.76 13.20 -5.68
CA SER A 129 -5.55 14.32 -5.19
C SER A 129 -6.53 13.90 -4.09
N LEU A 130 -6.69 12.59 -3.84
CA LEU A 130 -7.48 12.08 -2.71
C LEU A 130 -6.76 12.33 -1.37
N PRO A 131 -7.51 12.55 -0.27
CA PRO A 131 -6.93 12.72 1.05
C PRO A 131 -6.04 11.53 1.50
N PRO A 132 -4.84 11.77 2.04
CA PRO A 132 -4.19 13.07 2.19
C PRO A 132 -3.59 13.55 0.85
N ALA A 133 -4.15 14.62 0.28
CA ALA A 133 -3.80 15.06 -1.06
C ALA A 133 -2.34 15.51 -1.17
N LEU A 134 -1.68 15.17 -2.28
CA LEU A 134 -0.37 15.70 -2.60
C LEU A 134 -0.46 17.16 -3.05
N PRO A 135 0.49 18.02 -2.65
CA PRO A 135 0.66 19.34 -3.25
C PRO A 135 1.00 19.25 -4.76
N GLU A 136 0.54 20.22 -5.56
CA GLU A 136 0.66 20.22 -7.03
C GLU A 136 2.06 19.86 -7.56
N PRO A 137 3.17 20.48 -7.09
CA PRO A 137 4.49 20.20 -7.66
C PRO A 137 4.96 18.77 -7.37
N THR A 138 4.64 18.26 -6.18
CA THR A 138 4.95 16.88 -5.77
C THR A 138 4.07 15.89 -6.54
N ARG A 139 2.81 16.23 -6.77
CA ARG A 139 1.87 15.41 -7.53
C ARG A 139 2.32 15.24 -8.98
N ALA A 140 2.60 16.34 -9.68
CA ALA A 140 3.07 16.31 -11.06
C ALA A 140 4.34 15.46 -11.23
N ARG A 141 5.32 15.64 -10.33
CA ARG A 141 6.57 14.85 -10.33
C ARG A 141 6.30 13.36 -10.10
N THR A 142 5.36 13.04 -9.22
CA THR A 142 5.03 11.64 -8.89
C THR A 142 4.28 10.95 -10.04
N VAL A 143 3.36 11.66 -10.69
CA VAL A 143 2.70 11.19 -11.91
C VAL A 143 3.75 10.92 -12.99
N ALA A 144 4.65 11.86 -13.25
CA ALA A 144 5.72 11.68 -14.24
C ALA A 144 6.58 10.43 -13.96
N ALA A 145 7.04 10.27 -12.71
CA ALA A 145 7.82 9.10 -12.34
C ALA A 145 7.03 7.77 -12.44
N ARG A 146 5.72 7.81 -12.17
CA ARG A 146 4.84 6.64 -12.36
C ARG A 146 4.76 6.28 -13.85
N LEU A 147 4.62 7.27 -14.73
CA LEU A 147 4.57 7.07 -16.19
C LEU A 147 5.90 6.55 -16.75
N GLU A 148 7.04 7.10 -16.31
CA GLU A 148 8.37 6.58 -16.67
C GLU A 148 8.49 5.09 -16.32
N ARG A 149 7.96 4.67 -15.17
CA ARG A 149 7.99 3.26 -14.74
C ARG A 149 7.12 2.35 -15.62
N GLN A 150 6.11 2.87 -16.30
CA GLN A 150 5.26 2.07 -17.20
C GLN A 150 6.01 1.56 -18.44
N ALA A 151 7.16 2.16 -18.79
CA ALA A 151 8.03 1.64 -19.85
C ALA A 151 8.42 0.17 -19.62
N THR A 152 8.49 -0.26 -18.36
CA THR A 152 8.79 -1.66 -17.98
C THR A 152 7.79 -2.68 -18.52
N LEU A 153 6.55 -2.29 -18.84
CA LEU A 153 5.55 -3.17 -19.46
C LEU A 153 5.94 -3.63 -20.87
N TYR A 154 6.84 -2.90 -21.53
CA TYR A 154 7.31 -3.17 -22.88
C TYR A 154 8.69 -3.84 -22.91
N GLU A 155 9.34 -4.01 -21.75
CA GLU A 155 10.66 -4.63 -21.66
C GLU A 155 10.60 -6.15 -21.93
N ALA A 156 11.50 -6.63 -22.78
CA ALA A 156 11.66 -8.05 -23.02
C ALA A 156 12.14 -8.78 -21.75
N GLY A 157 11.69 -10.03 -21.56
CA GLY A 157 12.11 -10.85 -20.43
C GLY A 157 11.33 -10.62 -19.13
N ARG A 158 10.45 -9.61 -19.06
CA ARG A 158 9.52 -9.44 -17.93
C ARG A 158 8.12 -9.93 -18.23
N SER A 159 7.38 -10.34 -17.21
CA SER A 159 5.98 -10.72 -17.31
C SER A 159 5.19 -10.12 -16.16
N PHE A 160 3.96 -9.71 -16.47
CA PHE A 160 3.08 -9.02 -15.54
C PHE A 160 1.73 -9.70 -15.50
N HIS A 161 1.20 -9.90 -14.30
CA HIS A 161 -0.13 -10.47 -14.10
C HIS A 161 -0.88 -9.68 -13.03
N PHE A 162 -1.86 -8.90 -13.49
CA PHE A 162 -2.69 -8.06 -12.66
C PHE A 162 -4.03 -8.73 -12.41
N LEU A 163 -4.45 -8.79 -11.15
CA LEU A 163 -5.82 -9.11 -10.76
C LEU A 163 -6.45 -7.86 -10.18
N ILE A 164 -7.58 -7.46 -10.73
CA ILE A 164 -8.31 -6.26 -10.34
C ILE A 164 -9.74 -6.69 -10.02
N CYS A 165 -10.23 -6.35 -8.83
CA CYS A 165 -11.63 -6.58 -8.52
C CYS A 165 -12.54 -5.65 -9.32
N GLU A 166 -13.64 -6.16 -9.87
CA GLU A 166 -14.55 -5.39 -10.73
C GLU A 166 -15.04 -4.09 -10.08
N HIS A 167 -15.27 -4.08 -8.76
CA HIS A 167 -15.68 -2.87 -8.04
C HIS A 167 -14.68 -1.71 -8.15
N VAL A 168 -13.39 -2.01 -8.34
CA VAL A 168 -12.34 -1.00 -8.55
C VAL A 168 -12.55 -0.26 -9.87
N LEU A 169 -13.12 -0.92 -10.88
CA LEU A 169 -13.42 -0.31 -12.18
C LEU A 169 -14.65 0.58 -12.12
N ARG A 170 -15.59 0.28 -11.21
CA ARG A 170 -16.84 1.02 -11.03
C ARG A 170 -16.73 2.18 -10.02
N TRP A 171 -15.76 2.13 -9.11
CA TRP A 171 -15.60 3.18 -8.10
C TRP A 171 -15.11 4.48 -8.73
N LEU A 172 -15.94 5.52 -8.66
CA LEU A 172 -15.65 6.85 -9.21
C LEU A 172 -14.51 7.53 -8.43
N VAL A 173 -13.30 7.51 -9.01
CA VAL A 173 -12.10 8.21 -8.49
C VAL A 173 -11.89 9.57 -9.16
N CYS A 174 -12.30 9.69 -10.42
CA CYS A 174 -12.18 10.87 -11.24
C CYS A 174 -13.47 11.07 -12.06
N LYS A 175 -13.52 12.13 -12.87
CA LYS A 175 -14.69 12.40 -13.73
C LYS A 175 -15.01 11.18 -14.62
N PRO A 176 -16.28 10.87 -14.92
CA PRO A 176 -16.66 9.70 -15.73
C PRO A 176 -15.89 9.57 -17.05
N ALA A 177 -15.65 10.67 -17.76
CA ALA A 177 -14.85 10.65 -19.00
C ALA A 177 -13.41 10.17 -18.78
N VAL A 178 -12.79 10.51 -17.66
CA VAL A 178 -11.43 10.05 -17.31
C VAL A 178 -11.45 8.57 -16.88
N MET A 179 -12.50 8.14 -16.19
CA MET A 179 -12.72 6.72 -15.89
C MET A 179 -12.81 5.90 -17.19
N ALA A 180 -13.63 6.34 -18.15
CA ALA A 180 -13.76 5.66 -19.43
C ALA A 180 -12.40 5.52 -20.17
N LEU A 181 -11.63 6.61 -20.28
CA LEU A 181 -10.29 6.60 -20.88
C LEU A 181 -9.32 5.66 -20.15
N GLN A 182 -9.43 5.59 -18.82
CA GLN A 182 -8.65 4.67 -18.02
C GLN A 182 -9.01 3.20 -18.31
N LEU A 183 -10.28 2.89 -18.55
CA LEU A 183 -10.72 1.54 -18.90
C LEU A 183 -10.29 1.16 -20.32
N ASP A 184 -10.33 2.09 -21.29
CA ASP A 184 -9.75 1.89 -22.63
C ASP A 184 -8.26 1.54 -22.58
N ARG A 185 -7.52 2.18 -21.65
CA ARG A 185 -6.11 1.87 -21.41
C ARG A 185 -5.92 0.42 -20.93
N LEU A 186 -6.81 -0.11 -20.07
CA LEU A 186 -6.75 -1.50 -19.63
C LEU A 186 -6.96 -2.47 -20.80
N VAL A 187 -7.98 -2.23 -21.63
CA VAL A 187 -8.28 -3.04 -22.82
C VAL A 187 -7.08 -3.05 -23.77
N SER A 188 -6.44 -1.90 -23.96
CA SER A 188 -5.26 -1.76 -24.82
C SER A 188 -4.05 -2.52 -24.26
N LEU A 189 -3.76 -2.37 -22.96
CA LEU A 189 -2.63 -3.03 -22.30
C LEU A 189 -2.78 -4.55 -22.24
N ALA A 190 -4.01 -5.05 -22.16
CA ALA A 190 -4.31 -6.49 -22.17
C ALA A 190 -3.94 -7.19 -23.50
N ARG A 191 -3.63 -6.43 -24.56
CA ARG A 191 -3.16 -6.95 -25.84
C ARG A 191 -1.65 -7.17 -25.87
N LEU A 192 -0.90 -6.68 -24.88
CA LEU A 192 0.54 -6.90 -24.82
C LEU A 192 0.84 -8.35 -24.44
N PRO A 193 1.79 -9.02 -25.13
CA PRO A 193 2.01 -10.47 -25.00
C PRO A 193 2.47 -10.91 -23.61
N ARG A 194 3.02 -9.99 -22.82
CA ARG A 194 3.60 -10.25 -21.49
C ARG A 194 2.80 -9.61 -20.36
N VAL A 195 1.63 -9.04 -20.66
CA VAL A 195 0.74 -8.42 -19.70
C VAL A 195 -0.56 -9.20 -19.67
N ARG A 196 -0.79 -9.89 -18.56
CA ARG A 196 -2.05 -10.57 -18.27
C ARG A 196 -2.86 -9.72 -17.29
N ILE A 197 -4.07 -9.32 -17.69
CA ILE A 197 -4.98 -8.59 -16.83
C ILE A 197 -6.20 -9.48 -16.61
N GLY A 198 -6.53 -9.75 -15.34
CA GLY A 198 -7.71 -10.50 -14.93
C GLY A 198 -8.64 -9.62 -14.11
N ILE A 199 -9.93 -9.67 -14.41
CA ILE A 199 -10.96 -8.99 -13.62
C ILE A 199 -11.69 -10.00 -12.76
N VAL A 200 -11.66 -9.80 -11.44
CA VAL A 200 -12.40 -10.64 -10.49
C VAL A 200 -13.84 -10.12 -10.44
N PRO A 201 -14.82 -10.87 -10.97
CA PRO A 201 -16.19 -10.38 -11.09
C PRO A 201 -16.89 -10.33 -9.73
N GLN A 202 -17.82 -9.38 -9.56
CA GLN A 202 -18.59 -9.23 -8.31
C GLN A 202 -19.70 -10.27 -8.15
N ASN A 203 -20.17 -10.88 -9.24
CA ASN A 203 -21.32 -11.80 -9.25
C ASN A 203 -20.96 -13.25 -8.87
N GLY A 204 -19.71 -13.53 -8.47
CA GLY A 204 -19.22 -14.85 -8.09
C GLY A 204 -19.05 -15.05 -6.58
N ARG A 205 -18.90 -16.30 -6.15
CA ARG A 205 -18.51 -16.62 -4.77
C ARG A 205 -17.06 -16.20 -4.55
N MET A 206 -16.82 -15.39 -3.52
CA MET A 206 -15.48 -14.99 -3.13
C MET A 206 -14.65 -16.23 -2.70
N PRO A 207 -13.50 -16.51 -3.34
CA PRO A 207 -12.77 -17.76 -3.13
C PRO A 207 -11.89 -17.72 -1.88
N ASP A 208 -11.53 -16.51 -1.42
CA ASP A 208 -10.67 -16.25 -0.27
C ASP A 208 -10.85 -14.80 0.21
N PHE A 209 -10.32 -14.40 1.36
CA PHE A 209 -10.41 -13.04 1.89
C PHE A 209 -9.03 -12.37 1.94
N PRO A 210 -8.62 -11.62 0.89
CA PRO A 210 -7.34 -10.94 0.86
C PRO A 210 -7.46 -9.70 1.76
N MET A 211 -6.77 -9.72 2.89
CA MET A 211 -6.85 -8.62 3.86
C MET A 211 -6.28 -7.30 3.32
N ASN A 212 -5.34 -7.36 2.38
CA ASN A 212 -4.68 -6.20 1.78
C ASN A 212 -4.42 -6.41 0.28
N CYS A 213 -4.18 -5.33 -0.45
CA CYS A 213 -3.56 -5.39 -1.77
C CYS A 213 -2.09 -5.78 -1.63
N PHE A 214 -1.55 -6.54 -2.58
CA PHE A 214 -0.16 -7.01 -2.53
C PHE A 214 0.45 -7.23 -3.91
N SER A 215 1.78 -7.18 -3.98
CA SER A 215 2.58 -7.59 -5.13
C SER A 215 3.48 -8.77 -4.77
N LEU A 216 3.56 -9.72 -5.69
CA LEU A 216 4.51 -10.84 -5.68
C LEU A 216 5.57 -10.56 -6.74
N HIS A 217 6.82 -10.51 -6.30
CA HIS A 217 7.98 -10.38 -7.16
C HIS A 217 8.64 -11.77 -7.25
N ASP A 218 8.47 -12.39 -8.42
CA ASP A 218 8.74 -13.81 -8.65
C ASP A 218 8.02 -14.68 -7.60
N ASP A 219 8.62 -15.80 -7.18
CA ASP A 219 8.18 -16.63 -6.03
C ASP A 219 9.02 -16.36 -4.78
N ARG A 220 9.51 -15.13 -4.60
CA ARG A 220 10.60 -14.85 -3.63
C ARG A 220 10.34 -13.68 -2.70
N LEU A 221 9.39 -12.81 -3.04
CA LEU A 221 9.16 -11.58 -2.29
C LEU A 221 7.70 -11.17 -2.41
N VAL A 222 7.09 -10.87 -1.27
CA VAL A 222 5.80 -10.22 -1.18
C VAL A 222 5.97 -8.82 -0.62
N ILE A 223 5.25 -7.87 -1.19
CA ILE A 223 5.05 -6.54 -0.64
C ILE A 223 3.54 -6.32 -0.51
N ALA A 224 3.06 -6.06 0.71
CA ALA A 224 1.67 -5.74 0.99
C ALA A 224 1.61 -4.39 1.72
N GLU A 225 0.67 -3.54 1.32
CA GLU A 225 0.56 -2.20 1.88
C GLU A 225 -0.64 -2.10 2.83
N THR A 226 -0.43 -1.38 3.94
CA THR A 226 -1.49 -0.90 4.83
C THR A 226 -1.44 0.62 4.92
N PHE A 227 -2.48 1.24 5.50
CA PHE A 227 -2.57 2.70 5.64
C PHE A 227 -1.34 3.36 6.28
N HIS A 228 -0.64 2.66 7.19
CA HIS A 228 0.45 3.23 8.00
C HIS A 228 1.78 2.47 7.88
N ALA A 229 1.78 1.29 7.26
CA ALA A 229 2.95 0.41 7.17
C ALA A 229 2.98 -0.35 5.83
N GLU A 230 4.13 -0.94 5.53
CA GLU A 230 4.32 -1.90 4.44
C GLU A 230 4.86 -3.15 5.09
N TYR A 231 4.27 -4.27 4.71
CA TYR A 231 4.71 -5.58 5.09
C TYR A 231 5.45 -6.18 3.90
N THR A 232 6.73 -6.52 4.14
CA THR A 232 7.62 -7.06 3.13
C THR A 232 8.18 -8.36 3.68
N THR A 233 7.95 -9.48 2.98
CA THR A 233 8.41 -10.81 3.42
C THR A 233 9.07 -11.58 2.29
N ARG A 234 10.11 -12.33 2.66
CA ARG A 234 10.80 -13.30 1.80
C ARG A 234 10.73 -14.71 2.41
N ASP A 235 9.98 -14.89 3.49
CA ASP A 235 9.80 -16.20 4.11
C ASP A 235 9.02 -17.09 3.13
N PRO A 236 9.54 -18.28 2.75
CA PRO A 236 8.88 -19.14 1.78
C PRO A 236 7.46 -19.54 2.16
N LYS A 237 7.13 -19.68 3.46
CA LYS A 237 5.78 -20.03 3.91
C LYS A 237 4.81 -18.87 3.72
N ASP A 238 5.24 -17.66 4.09
CA ASP A 238 4.42 -16.47 3.88
C ASP A 238 4.21 -16.25 2.38
N VAL A 239 5.30 -16.29 1.58
CA VAL A 239 5.25 -16.13 0.12
C VAL A 239 4.30 -17.17 -0.51
N GLY A 240 4.38 -18.43 -0.09
CA GLY A 240 3.48 -19.50 -0.53
C GLY A 240 2.01 -19.18 -0.26
N THR A 241 1.70 -18.66 0.93
CA THR A 241 0.32 -18.25 1.28
C THR A 241 -0.23 -17.19 0.32
N TYR A 242 0.57 -16.17 -0.01
CA TYR A 242 0.15 -15.13 -0.96
C TYR A 242 0.04 -15.64 -2.40
N ILE A 243 0.90 -16.58 -2.81
CA ILE A 243 0.79 -17.25 -4.12
C ILE A 243 -0.54 -18.01 -4.20
N GLU A 244 -0.86 -18.82 -3.20
CA GLU A 244 -2.10 -19.59 -3.18
C GLU A 244 -3.35 -18.70 -3.19
N THR A 245 -3.35 -17.61 -2.40
CA THR A 245 -4.44 -16.62 -2.42
C THR A 245 -4.55 -15.98 -3.80
N PHE A 246 -3.42 -15.56 -4.40
CA PHE A 246 -3.43 -14.98 -5.76
C PHE A 246 -3.99 -15.97 -6.78
N ASP A 247 -3.59 -17.24 -6.72
CA ASP A 247 -4.03 -18.28 -7.66
C ASP A 247 -5.53 -18.60 -7.51
N ARG A 248 -6.05 -18.62 -6.27
CA ARG A 248 -7.50 -18.74 -6.00
C ARG A 248 -8.31 -17.65 -6.69
N PHE A 249 -7.87 -16.39 -6.60
CA PHE A 249 -8.51 -15.27 -7.30
C PHE A 249 -8.28 -15.32 -8.81
N SER A 250 -7.08 -15.72 -9.24
CA SER A 250 -6.76 -15.88 -10.66
C SER A 250 -7.64 -16.92 -11.32
N HIS A 251 -8.04 -17.98 -10.61
CA HIS A 251 -8.86 -19.05 -11.17
C HIS A 251 -10.27 -18.58 -11.56
N ILE A 252 -10.83 -17.62 -10.81
CA ILE A 252 -12.20 -17.11 -11.04
C ILE A 252 -12.23 -15.82 -11.87
N ALA A 253 -11.07 -15.25 -12.20
CA ALA A 253 -10.99 -13.99 -12.92
C ALA A 253 -11.32 -14.17 -14.41
N LEU A 254 -11.98 -13.16 -14.98
CA LEU A 254 -12.21 -13.05 -16.42
C LEU A 254 -10.89 -12.66 -17.10
N TYR A 255 -10.58 -13.31 -18.23
CA TYR A 255 -9.41 -13.00 -19.08
C TYR A 255 -9.83 -12.86 -20.55
N GLY A 256 -8.90 -12.37 -21.38
CA GLY A 256 -9.08 -12.35 -22.84
C GLY A 256 -10.29 -11.53 -23.26
N ASP A 257 -11.11 -12.08 -24.16
CA ASP A 257 -12.31 -11.41 -24.67
C ASP A 257 -13.37 -11.17 -23.60
N LEU A 258 -13.57 -12.10 -22.68
CA LEU A 258 -14.55 -11.93 -21.59
C LEU A 258 -14.16 -10.76 -20.68
N MET A 259 -12.87 -10.63 -20.40
CA MET A 259 -12.37 -9.50 -19.62
C MET A 259 -12.56 -8.18 -20.36
N ARG A 260 -12.22 -8.13 -21.66
CA ARG A 260 -12.39 -6.93 -22.48
C ARG A 260 -13.85 -6.52 -22.52
N ALA A 261 -14.76 -7.44 -22.83
CA ALA A 261 -16.19 -7.17 -22.88
C ALA A 261 -16.72 -6.60 -21.56
N ALA A 262 -16.34 -7.18 -20.42
CA ALA A 262 -16.74 -6.68 -19.10
C ALA A 262 -16.20 -5.27 -18.81
N VAL A 263 -14.94 -4.99 -19.17
CA VAL A 263 -14.34 -3.64 -18.99
C VAL A 263 -14.99 -2.62 -19.93
N GLU A 264 -15.28 -3.02 -21.16
CA GLU A 264 -15.95 -2.20 -22.18
C GLU A 264 -17.38 -1.84 -21.78
N GLU A 265 -18.13 -2.79 -21.21
CA GLU A 265 -19.47 -2.54 -20.65
C GLU A 265 -19.42 -1.48 -19.53
N ILE A 266 -18.50 -1.61 -18.57
CA ILE A 266 -18.34 -0.64 -17.47
C ILE A 266 -17.91 0.73 -18.00
N ARG A 267 -17.06 0.77 -19.03
CA ARG A 267 -16.67 2.02 -19.69
C ARG A 267 -17.88 2.70 -20.33
N ASP A 268 -18.72 1.94 -21.02
CA ASP A 268 -19.87 2.48 -21.73
C ASP A 268 -20.93 3.02 -20.75
N ASP A 269 -21.02 2.47 -19.53
CA ASP A 269 -21.81 3.05 -18.43
C ASP A 269 -21.35 4.49 -18.11
N PHE A 270 -20.05 4.71 -17.92
CA PHE A 270 -19.51 6.06 -17.65
C PHE A 270 -19.69 7.04 -18.81
N LEU A 271 -19.74 6.54 -20.05
CA LEU A 271 -20.00 7.38 -21.22
C LEU A 271 -21.48 7.76 -21.34
N ARG A 272 -22.40 6.88 -20.95
CA ARG A 272 -23.84 7.15 -20.94
C ARG A 272 -24.25 8.17 -19.89
N GLU A 273 -23.65 8.12 -18.69
CA GLU A 273 -23.92 9.10 -17.62
C GLU A 273 -23.63 10.56 -18.05
N ARG A 274 -22.77 10.76 -19.05
CA ARG A 274 -22.46 12.07 -19.64
C ARG A 274 -23.57 12.63 -20.53
N GLU A 275 -24.43 11.78 -21.10
CA GLU A 275 -25.54 12.24 -21.96
C GLU A 275 -26.75 12.72 -21.17
N THR A 276 -26.82 12.35 -19.88
CA THR A 276 -27.94 12.67 -18.98
C THR A 276 -27.70 13.82 -17.99
N GLY A 277 -26.50 14.42 -17.97
CA GLY A 277 -26.12 15.52 -17.06
C GLY A 277 -25.54 16.72 -17.79
#